data_AF-U5DP51-F1
#
_entry.id   AF-U5DP51-F1
#
_cell.length_a   1.000
_cell.length_b   1.000
_cell.length_c   1.000
_cell.angle_alpha   90.00
_cell.angle_beta   90.00
_cell.angle_gamma   90.00
#
_symmetry.space_group_name_H-M   'P 1'
#
loop_
_entity.id
_entity.type
_entity.pdbx_description
1 polymer ?
#
loop_
_entity_poly.entity_id
_entity_poly.type
_entity_poly.pdbx_seq_one_letter_code
_entity_poly.pdbx_strand_id
1 'polypeptide(L)'
;MLDSCSRWTHAEEQVARTAFDQAYQRETKSLIEVVRERAGAIAELDDIWALHDFLSARRFDIDGKYDREQPGLLFSLAQLVKEGWLQLDDLQELDPNKRAKVSALANM
;
A
#
# COMPACT_ATOMS: atom_id res chain seq x y z
N MET A 1 -3.41 30.32 -9.48
CA MET A 1 -3.89 29.03 -9.99
C MET A 1 -3.90 28.08 -8.79
N LEU A 2 -5.04 27.98 -8.09
CA LEU A 2 -5.12 27.14 -6.89
C LEU A 2 -4.99 25.68 -7.34
N ASP A 3 -4.06 24.96 -6.73
CA ASP A 3 -3.69 23.59 -7.05
C ASP A 3 -4.92 22.69 -6.89
N SER A 4 -5.54 22.25 -8.00
CA SER A 4 -6.78 21.45 -8.03
C SER A 4 -6.68 20.14 -7.24
N CYS A 5 -5.46 19.72 -6.89
CA CYS A 5 -5.17 18.54 -6.07
C CYS A 5 -5.28 18.78 -4.55
N SER A 6 -5.42 20.02 -4.07
CA SER A 6 -5.47 20.29 -2.61
C SER A 6 -6.83 20.02 -1.98
N ARG A 7 -7.91 20.05 -2.77
CA ARG A 7 -9.28 19.86 -2.28
C ARG A 7 -9.77 18.46 -2.64
N TRP A 8 -10.02 17.64 -1.62
CA TRP A 8 -10.67 16.35 -1.77
C TRP A 8 -12.17 16.51 -1.57
N THR A 9 -12.94 15.93 -2.47
CA THR A 9 -14.38 15.75 -2.27
C THR A 9 -14.61 14.50 -1.43
N HIS A 10 -15.76 14.43 -0.75
CA HIS A 10 -16.15 13.24 0.01
C HIS A 10 -16.17 11.97 -0.87
N ALA A 11 -16.58 12.09 -2.12
CA ALA A 11 -16.55 10.97 -3.08
C ALA A 11 -15.12 10.50 -3.34
N GLU A 12 -14.19 11.40 -3.62
CA GLU A 12 -12.78 11.04 -3.85
C GLU A 12 -12.10 10.47 -2.61
N GLU A 13 -12.41 10.99 -1.41
CA GLU A 13 -11.91 10.40 -0.17
C GLU A 13 -12.42 8.97 0.01
N GLN A 14 -13.68 8.71 -0.33
CA GLN A 14 -14.26 7.37 -0.25
C GLN A 14 -13.60 6.41 -1.25
N VAL A 15 -13.32 6.87 -2.48
CA VAL A 15 -12.58 6.10 -3.49
C VAL A 15 -11.19 5.78 -2.98
N ALA A 16 -10.46 6.77 -2.47
CA ALA A 16 -9.11 6.57 -1.95
C ALA A 16 -9.07 5.62 -0.73
N ARG A 17 -10.03 5.73 0.19
CA ARG A 17 -10.17 4.79 1.32
C ARG A 17 -10.42 3.37 0.84
N THR A 18 -11.29 3.20 -0.15
CA THR A 18 -11.61 1.90 -0.73
C THR A 18 -10.39 1.28 -1.41
N ALA A 19 -9.65 2.06 -2.20
CA ALA A 19 -8.39 1.66 -2.82
C ALA A 19 -7.35 1.23 -1.76
N PHE A 20 -7.29 1.97 -0.65
CA PHE A 20 -6.37 1.68 0.46
C PHE A 20 -6.70 0.35 1.16
N ASP A 21 -7.99 0.13 1.48
CA ASP A 21 -8.45 -1.11 2.11
C ASP A 21 -8.24 -2.32 1.18
N GLN A 22 -8.43 -2.15 -0.14
CA GLN A 22 -8.16 -3.19 -1.13
C GLN A 22 -6.65 -3.52 -1.22
N ALA A 23 -5.79 -2.51 -1.23
CA ALA A 23 -4.34 -2.70 -1.24
C ALA A 23 -3.88 -3.44 0.03
N TYR A 24 -4.40 -3.05 1.20
CA TYR A 24 -4.13 -3.72 2.47
C TYR A 24 -4.53 -5.20 2.43
N GLN A 25 -5.72 -5.52 1.90
CA GLN A 25 -6.17 -6.90 1.76
C GLN A 25 -5.30 -7.71 0.81
N ARG A 26 -4.87 -7.13 -0.32
CA ARG A 26 -3.96 -7.79 -1.28
C ARG A 26 -2.60 -8.08 -0.65
N GLU A 27 -2.00 -7.08 0.02
CA GLU A 27 -0.69 -7.21 0.64
C GLU A 27 -0.69 -8.20 1.81
N THR A 28 -1.68 -8.13 2.69
CA THR A 28 -1.78 -9.04 3.83
C THR A 28 -2.08 -10.48 3.41
N LYS A 29 -2.90 -10.68 2.37
CA LYS A 29 -3.12 -12.01 1.79
C LYS A 29 -1.82 -12.60 1.24
N SER A 30 -1.07 -11.82 0.47
CA SER A 30 0.23 -12.23 -0.07
C SER A 30 1.23 -12.53 1.06
N LEU A 31 1.26 -11.71 2.12
CA LEU A 31 2.10 -11.96 3.29
C LEU A 31 1.76 -13.30 3.96
N ILE A 32 0.47 -13.63 4.13
CA ILE A 32 0.04 -14.91 4.71
C ILE A 32 0.52 -16.09 3.86
N GLU A 33 0.44 -16.00 2.53
CA GLU A 33 0.91 -17.04 1.61
C GLU A 33 2.43 -17.23 1.74
N VAL A 34 3.21 -16.14 1.70
CA VAL A 34 4.67 -16.18 1.87
C VAL A 34 5.07 -16.76 3.24
N VAL A 35 4.37 -16.40 4.31
CA VAL A 35 4.65 -16.93 5.65
C VAL A 35 4.37 -18.42 5.72
N ARG A 36 3.28 -18.91 5.11
CA ARG A 36 2.98 -20.35 5.04
C ARG A 36 4.07 -21.11 4.30
N GLU A 37 4.52 -20.60 3.16
CA GLU A 37 5.60 -21.22 2.38
C GLU A 37 6.90 -21.29 3.17
N ARG A 38 7.33 -20.17 3.76
CA ARG A 38 8.57 -20.12 4.56
C ARG A 38 8.49 -21.01 5.79
N ALA A 39 7.37 -20.97 6.51
CA ALA A 39 7.18 -21.81 7.69
C ALA A 39 7.17 -23.31 7.35
N GLY A 40 6.61 -23.68 6.19
CA GLY A 40 6.62 -25.07 5.71
C GLY A 40 7.99 -25.56 5.26
N ALA A 41 8.94 -24.66 4.97
CA ALA A 41 10.29 -24.97 4.53
C ALA A 41 11.34 -24.96 5.66
N ILE A 42 10.96 -24.66 6.91
CA ILE A 42 11.87 -24.63 8.06
C ILE A 42 12.48 -26.02 8.27
N ALA A 43 13.81 -26.09 8.28
CA ALA A 43 14.57 -27.30 8.57
C ALA A 43 15.48 -27.13 9.81
N GLU A 44 15.95 -25.91 10.06
CA GLU A 44 16.91 -25.60 11.12
C GLU A 44 16.49 -24.39 11.97
N LEU A 45 17.17 -24.21 13.10
CA LEU A 45 16.88 -23.10 14.02
C LEU A 45 17.10 -21.73 13.36
N ASP A 46 18.09 -21.61 12.48
CA ASP A 46 18.38 -20.36 11.77
C ASP A 46 17.24 -19.93 10.83
N ASP A 47 16.49 -20.89 10.27
CA ASP A 47 15.30 -20.59 9.44
C ASP A 47 14.19 -19.94 10.29
N ILE A 48 14.06 -20.34 11.55
CA ILE A 48 13.09 -19.75 12.49
C ILE A 48 13.46 -18.29 12.77
N TRP A 49 14.75 -18.00 12.98
CA TRP A 49 15.22 -16.63 13.18
C TRP A 49 15.06 -15.77 11.92
N ALA A 50 15.36 -16.33 10.75
CA ALA A 50 15.12 -15.65 9.48
C ALA A 50 13.63 -15.32 9.26
N LEU A 51 12.72 -16.23 9.65
CA LEU A 51 11.28 -15.97 9.59
C LEU A 51 10.86 -14.88 10.60
N HIS A 52 11.40 -14.90 11.82
CA HIS A 52 11.14 -13.87 12.82
C HIS A 52 11.55 -12.48 12.35
N ASP A 53 12.75 -12.35 11.80
CA ASP A 53 13.28 -11.06 11.34
C ASP A 53 12.49 -10.54 10.15
N PHE A 54 12.11 -11.44 9.24
CA PHE A 54 11.19 -11.11 8.15
C PHE A 54 9.86 -10.58 8.68
N LEU A 55 9.21 -11.28 9.61
CA LEU A 55 7.93 -10.85 10.18
C LEU A 55 8.03 -9.51 10.92
N SER A 56 9.14 -9.28 11.63
CA SER A 56 9.40 -8.03 12.34
C SER A 56 9.51 -6.85 11.39
N ALA A 57 10.26 -7.00 10.29
CA ALA A 57 10.35 -5.98 9.25
C ALA A 57 8.98 -5.72 8.59
N ARG A 58 8.27 -6.79 8.20
CA ARG A 58 6.95 -6.67 7.54
C ARG A 58 5.91 -6.00 8.42
N ARG A 59 5.93 -6.23 9.73
CA ARG A 59 5.04 -5.54 10.67
C ARG A 59 5.30 -4.04 10.67
N PHE A 60 6.56 -3.63 10.81
CA PHE A 60 6.93 -2.22 10.80
C PHE A 60 6.50 -1.54 9.50
N ASP A 61 6.74 -2.19 8.35
CA ASP A 61 6.35 -1.67 7.04
C ASP A 61 4.83 -1.49 6.92
N ILE A 62 4.04 -2.49 7.31
CA ILE A 62 2.57 -2.47 7.19
C ILE A 62 1.97 -1.44 8.16
N ASP A 63 2.42 -1.42 9.41
CA ASP A 63 1.91 -0.51 10.43
C ASP A 63 2.16 0.96 10.01
N GLY A 64 3.35 1.26 9.45
CA GLY A 64 3.67 2.60 8.97
C GLY A 64 2.99 2.98 7.65
N LYS A 65 2.85 2.03 6.72
CA LYS A 65 2.28 2.28 5.39
C LYS A 65 0.78 2.51 5.44
N TYR A 66 0.07 1.78 6.29
CA TYR A 66 -1.40 1.84 6.38
C TYR A 66 -1.89 2.70 7.56
N ASP A 67 -1.03 3.55 8.11
CA ASP A 67 -1.40 4.51 9.15
C ASP A 67 -2.45 5.51 8.64
N ARG A 68 -3.63 5.47 9.25
CA ARG A 68 -4.80 6.29 8.87
C ARG A 68 -4.68 7.75 9.29
N GLU A 69 -3.73 8.06 10.17
CA GLU A 69 -3.45 9.43 10.61
C GLU A 69 -2.38 10.11 9.75
N GLN A 70 -1.78 9.37 8.80
CA GLN A 70 -0.70 9.89 7.98
C GLN A 70 -1.18 10.98 7.00
N PRO A 71 -0.59 12.19 7.03
CA PRO A 71 -0.88 13.21 6.05
C PRO A 71 -0.25 12.86 4.69
N GLY A 72 -1.02 12.95 3.61
CA GLY A 72 -0.48 12.83 2.25
C GLY A 72 -1.06 11.70 1.41
N LEU A 73 -2.39 11.65 1.26
CA LEU A 73 -3.11 10.61 0.51
C LEU A 73 -2.52 10.31 -0.89
N LEU A 74 -2.06 11.33 -1.62
CA LEU A 74 -1.45 11.15 -2.95
C LEU A 74 -0.13 10.38 -2.88
N PHE A 75 0.68 10.61 -1.84
CA PHE A 75 1.95 9.90 -1.65
C PHE A 75 1.68 8.45 -1.24
N SER A 76 0.74 8.21 -0.33
CA SER A 76 0.39 6.85 0.09
C SER A 76 -0.18 6.05 -1.08
N LEU A 77 -1.07 6.64 -1.91
CA LEU A 77 -1.56 5.98 -3.13
C LEU A 77 -0.44 5.71 -4.14
N ALA A 78 0.49 6.66 -4.32
CA ALA A 78 1.63 6.47 -5.23
C ALA A 78 2.59 5.39 -4.76
N GLN A 79 2.85 5.31 -3.44
CA GLN A 79 3.65 4.24 -2.85
C GLN A 79 2.99 2.87 -3.11
N LEU A 80 1.68 2.75 -2.90
CA LEU A 80 0.96 1.49 -3.15
C LEU A 80 0.97 1.09 -4.64
N VAL A 81 0.93 2.06 -5.55
CA VAL A 81 1.08 1.80 -6.99
C VAL A 81 2.50 1.35 -7.32
N LYS A 82 3.52 2.04 -6.78
CA LYS A 82 4.94 1.70 -6.98
C LYS A 82 5.27 0.29 -6.50
N GLU A 83 4.67 -0.13 -5.39
CA GLU A 83 4.84 -1.45 -4.80
C GLU A 83 3.94 -2.54 -5.41
N GLY A 84 3.02 -2.16 -6.32
CA GLY A 84 2.14 -3.09 -7.03
C GLY A 84 0.92 -3.56 -6.25
N TRP A 85 0.66 -3.01 -5.06
CA TRP A 85 -0.52 -3.35 -4.26
C TRP A 85 -1.80 -2.66 -4.75
N LEU A 86 -1.64 -1.57 -5.49
CA LEU A 86 -2.71 -0.80 -6.09
C LEU A 86 -2.46 -0.60 -7.59
N GLN A 87 -3.50 -0.70 -8.41
CA GLN A 87 -3.43 -0.39 -9.84
C GLN A 87 -4.00 1.01 -10.09
N LEU A 88 -3.51 1.71 -11.11
CA LEU A 88 -4.09 3.00 -11.50
C LEU A 88 -5.56 2.89 -11.91
N ASP A 89 -5.98 1.70 -12.35
CA ASP A 89 -7.37 1.39 -12.66
C ASP A 89 -8.28 1.36 -11.42
N ASP A 90 -7.74 1.02 -10.24
CA ASP A 90 -8.47 1.11 -8.97
C ASP A 90 -8.78 2.57 -8.57
N LEU A 91 -8.20 3.56 -9.28
CA LEU A 91 -8.33 4.99 -9.02
C LEU A 91 -9.13 5.76 -10.08
N GLN A 92 -9.79 5.09 -11.03
CA GLN A 92 -10.43 5.73 -12.19
C GLN A 92 -11.46 6.81 -11.84
N GLU A 93 -12.11 6.69 -10.69
CA GLU A 93 -13.10 7.64 -10.17
C GLU A 93 -12.48 8.93 -9.59
N LEU A 94 -11.15 8.99 -9.42
CA LEU A 94 -10.45 10.20 -9.02
C LEU A 94 -10.27 11.18 -10.18
N ASP A 95 -10.21 12.47 -9.83
CA ASP A 95 -9.87 13.54 -10.79
C ASP A 95 -8.63 13.18 -11.62
N PRO A 96 -8.65 13.39 -12.95
CA PRO A 96 -7.54 13.04 -13.82
C PRO A 96 -6.19 13.65 -13.39
N ASN A 97 -6.17 14.86 -12.81
CA ASN A 97 -4.94 15.48 -12.34
C ASN A 97 -4.36 14.76 -11.11
N LYS A 98 -5.24 14.27 -10.21
CA LYS A 98 -4.81 13.47 -9.04
C LYS A 98 -4.23 12.14 -9.49
N ARG A 99 -4.88 11.45 -10.45
CA ARG A 99 -4.35 10.21 -11.05
C ARG A 99 -3.00 10.43 -11.73
N ALA A 100 -2.86 11.50 -12.52
CA ALA A 100 -1.59 11.85 -13.14
C ALA A 100 -0.48 12.11 -12.10
N LYS A 101 -0.82 12.78 -10.99
CA LYS A 101 0.13 13.03 -9.90
C LYS A 101 0.53 11.75 -9.16
N VAL A 102 -0.41 10.86 -8.88
CA VAL A 102 -0.12 9.52 -8.32
C VAL A 102 0.81 8.74 -9.24
N SER A 103 0.53 8.71 -10.55
CA SER A 103 1.36 8.04 -11.54
C SER A 103 2.77 8.63 -11.62
N ALA A 104 2.91 9.97 -11.60
CA ALA A 104 4.20 10.62 -11.61
C ALA A 104 5.02 10.28 -10.34
N LEU A 105 4.40 10.36 -9.16
CA LEU A 105 5.03 10.04 -7.87
C LEU A 105 5.43 8.56 -7.77
N ALA A 106 4.65 7.65 -8.36
CA ALA A 106 4.97 6.22 -8.34
C ALA A 106 6.21 5.86 -9.19
N ASN A 107 6.54 6.70 -10.18
CA ASN A 107 7.69 6.53 -11.07
C ASN A 107 8.95 7.29 -10.62
N MET A 108 8.90 7.99 -9.47
CA MET A 108 10.06 8.63 -8.84
C MET A 108 10.82 7.62 -7.96
#